data_AF-A0AAN6U0W5-F1
#
_entry.id   AF-A0AAN6U0W5-F1
#
_cell.length_a   1.000
_cell.length_b   1.000
_cell.length_c   1.000
_cell.angle_alpha   90.00
_cell.angle_beta   90.00
_cell.angle_gamma   90.00
#
_symmetry.space_group_name_H-M   'P 1'
#
loop_
_entity.id
_entity.type
_entity.pdbx_description
1 polymer ?
#
loop_
_entity_poly.entity_id
_entity_poly.type
_entity_poly.pdbx_seq_one_letter_code
_entity_poly.pdbx_strand_id
1 'polypeptide(L)'
;MNRTEPLLPDNPTPTIKAPLTAEETARILSAWQLTPAQHSSILQTQILPAELHPFLPSTTNNTNQLPTITASTTRPKAVLILGQTGAGKTRLAPLLLSALTSLSPTRTPLHLIADTFKTYHPFYTTCLSQHPNLASRLTRRDAAAWLLAVCTHAAQAHHPAVLVETACRRPSDFQRIVKAFATEGYDVRVVVLAVPPALSRLGILVRYWRRLPEAGSQRHGLPVRLTPRVVHDESWEGLRVAVGWVDRLLLLLFRATHSPASSTTIGTTGTAGAGGGRKEGDKEEEEEELEEEEEEEGRVERVVVVRRNGGVVYDSETSRRSKGQEEAGEAGEVSWALEQEWVKGLSVEERRTAEEDLQMLRGLGDPDVDREIDEVEGLLAELGSHEPVGNVVPFDAVNFVSTSVVRLPHCLDILGHHVGH
;
A
#
# COMPACT_ATOMS: atom_id res chain seq x y z
N MET A 1 -24.67 30.02 -44.98
CA MET A 1 -25.57 29.29 -44.06
C MET A 1 -24.73 28.84 -42.87
N ASN A 2 -24.84 29.58 -41.76
CA ASN A 2 -24.14 29.31 -40.50
C ASN A 2 -24.62 27.99 -39.89
N ARG A 3 -23.70 27.11 -39.51
CA ARG A 3 -23.99 25.98 -38.62
C ARG A 3 -23.67 26.42 -37.19
N THR A 4 -24.71 26.66 -36.41
CA THR A 4 -24.67 26.81 -34.95
C THR A 4 -24.30 25.47 -34.32
N GLU A 5 -23.19 25.44 -33.58
CA GLU A 5 -22.87 24.36 -32.64
C GLU A 5 -23.86 24.37 -31.46
N PRO A 6 -24.23 23.21 -30.89
CA PRO A 6 -25.06 23.16 -29.71
C PRO A 6 -24.24 23.55 -28.49
N LEU A 7 -24.66 24.63 -27.81
CA LEU A 7 -24.20 25.00 -26.48
C LEU A 7 -24.40 23.81 -25.52
N LEU A 8 -23.32 23.36 -24.88
CA LEU A 8 -23.38 22.45 -23.74
C LEU A 8 -24.26 23.09 -22.64
N PRO A 9 -25.09 22.30 -21.92
CA PRO A 9 -25.91 22.86 -20.86
C PRO A 9 -25.02 23.43 -19.76
N ASP A 10 -25.29 24.69 -19.38
CA ASP A 10 -24.71 25.34 -18.20
C ASP A 10 -24.95 24.44 -16.98
N ASN A 11 -23.87 23.86 -16.47
CA ASN A 11 -23.92 23.11 -15.23
C ASN A 11 -24.03 24.13 -14.10
N PRO A 12 -25.03 24.03 -13.20
CA PRO A 12 -25.20 25.02 -12.15
C PRO A 12 -23.93 25.08 -11.29
N THR A 13 -23.38 26.27 -11.13
CA THR A 13 -22.28 26.55 -10.20
C THR A 13 -22.66 25.96 -8.84
N PRO A 14 -21.88 25.01 -8.29
CA PRO A 14 -22.24 24.36 -7.04
C PRO A 14 -22.33 25.45 -5.97
N THR A 15 -23.53 25.64 -5.42
CA THR A 15 -23.75 26.57 -4.31
C THR A 15 -22.91 26.06 -3.15
N ILE A 16 -21.82 26.75 -2.83
CA ILE A 16 -20.94 26.39 -1.71
C ILE A 16 -21.75 26.60 -0.43
N LYS A 17 -22.35 25.51 0.08
CA LYS A 17 -23.00 25.53 1.39
C LYS A 17 -21.96 25.98 2.42
N ALA A 18 -22.39 26.82 3.37
CA ALA A 18 -21.55 27.24 4.48
C ALA A 18 -20.90 26.00 5.15
N PRO A 19 -19.62 26.10 5.55
CA PRO A 19 -18.93 24.97 6.16
C PRO A 19 -19.65 24.52 7.44
N LEU A 20 -19.91 23.21 7.53
CA LEU A 20 -20.53 22.61 8.71
C LEU A 20 -19.71 22.87 9.96
N THR A 21 -20.38 23.10 11.08
CA THR A 21 -19.72 23.15 12.39
C THR A 21 -19.09 21.80 12.74
N ALA A 22 -18.14 21.80 13.67
CA ALA A 22 -17.53 20.56 14.17
C ALA A 22 -18.58 19.63 14.81
N GLU A 23 -19.56 20.20 15.50
CA GLU A 23 -20.63 19.45 16.16
C GLU A 23 -21.57 18.80 15.13
N GLU A 24 -22.01 19.54 14.12
CA GLU A 24 -22.82 18.97 13.03
C GLU A 24 -22.08 17.87 12.28
N THR A 25 -20.78 18.09 12.01
CA THR A 25 -19.93 17.09 11.38
C THR A 25 -19.88 15.80 12.20
N ALA A 26 -19.68 15.90 13.52
CA ALA A 26 -19.64 14.75 14.41
C ALA A 26 -20.99 14.01 14.46
N ARG A 27 -22.11 14.76 14.54
CA ARG A 27 -23.47 14.17 14.53
C ARG A 27 -23.74 13.41 13.23
N ILE A 28 -23.41 13.97 12.07
CA ILE A 28 -23.59 13.32 10.76
C ILE A 28 -22.75 12.04 10.67
N LEU A 29 -21.47 12.10 11.04
CA LEU A 29 -20.58 10.94 10.98
C LEU A 29 -21.03 9.83 11.94
N SER A 30 -21.51 10.18 13.14
CA SER A 30 -22.02 9.21 14.10
C SER A 30 -23.32 8.55 13.63
N ALA A 31 -24.23 9.31 13.02
CA ALA A 31 -25.51 8.78 12.52
C ALA A 31 -25.34 7.79 11.36
N TRP A 32 -24.22 7.86 10.63
CA TRP A 32 -23.91 6.99 9.50
C TRP A 32 -22.83 5.95 9.79
N GLN A 33 -22.46 5.77 11.06
CA GLN A 33 -21.52 4.75 11.47
C GLN A 33 -22.13 3.34 11.35
N LEU A 34 -21.38 2.40 10.79
CA LEU A 34 -21.80 1.01 10.71
C LEU A 34 -21.54 0.28 12.02
N THR A 35 -22.50 -0.56 12.42
CA THR A 35 -22.28 -1.55 13.48
C THR A 35 -21.37 -2.67 12.98
N PRO A 36 -20.65 -3.39 13.86
CA PRO A 36 -19.85 -4.54 13.47
C PRO A 36 -20.63 -5.60 12.69
N ALA A 37 -21.90 -5.84 13.06
CA ALA A 37 -22.76 -6.79 12.34
C ALA A 37 -23.08 -6.35 10.91
N GLN A 38 -23.35 -5.05 10.70
CA GLN A 38 -23.55 -4.50 9.35
C GLN A 38 -22.27 -4.56 8.51
N HIS A 39 -21.14 -4.19 9.11
CA HIS A 39 -19.83 -4.23 8.45
C HIS A 39 -19.48 -5.65 7.97
N SER A 40 -19.65 -6.66 8.82
CA SER A 40 -19.46 -8.07 8.48
C SER A 40 -20.48 -8.57 7.46
N SER A 41 -21.75 -8.16 7.56
CA SER A 41 -22.78 -8.54 6.59
C SER A 41 -22.45 -8.02 5.19
N ILE A 42 -22.03 -6.75 5.06
CA ILE A 42 -21.61 -6.16 3.78
C ILE A 42 -20.39 -6.89 3.21
N LEU A 43 -19.40 -7.18 4.06
CA LEU A 43 -18.23 -7.96 3.66
C LEU A 43 -18.64 -9.30 3.03
N GLN A 44 -19.44 -10.09 3.75
CA GLN A 44 -19.79 -11.45 3.36
C GLN A 44 -20.76 -11.51 2.18
N THR A 45 -21.73 -10.59 2.11
CA THR A 45 -22.82 -10.67 1.13
C THR A 45 -22.60 -9.84 -0.13
N GLN A 46 -21.69 -8.87 -0.10
CA GLN A 46 -21.46 -7.95 -1.22
C GLN A 46 -20.00 -7.91 -1.67
N ILE A 47 -19.07 -7.67 -0.73
CA ILE A 47 -17.67 -7.42 -1.08
C ILE A 47 -16.97 -8.69 -1.54
N LEU A 48 -16.98 -9.76 -0.74
CA LEU A 48 -16.30 -11.01 -1.13
C LEU A 48 -16.87 -11.62 -2.42
N PRO A 49 -18.20 -11.67 -2.62
CA PRO A 49 -18.77 -12.13 -3.87
C PRO A 49 -18.37 -11.31 -5.10
N ALA A 50 -18.16 -10.00 -4.95
CA ALA A 50 -17.83 -9.11 -6.06
C ALA A 50 -16.32 -8.98 -6.33
N GLU A 51 -15.51 -8.93 -5.27
CA GLU A 51 -14.09 -8.57 -5.36
C GLU A 51 -13.14 -9.76 -5.18
N LEU A 52 -13.58 -10.88 -4.58
CA LEU A 52 -12.70 -12.04 -4.35
C LEU A 52 -13.18 -13.29 -5.07
N HIS A 53 -14.44 -13.70 -4.90
CA HIS A 53 -14.95 -14.97 -5.44
C HIS A 53 -14.74 -15.13 -6.96
N PRO A 54 -14.84 -14.10 -7.81
CA PRO A 54 -14.56 -14.24 -9.24
C PRO A 54 -13.11 -14.64 -9.58
N PHE A 55 -12.19 -14.49 -8.62
CA PHE A 55 -10.78 -14.86 -8.74
C PHE A 55 -10.45 -16.21 -8.08
N LEU A 56 -11.43 -16.83 -7.41
CA LEU A 56 -11.31 -18.14 -6.80
C LEU A 56 -11.81 -19.23 -7.77
N PRO A 57 -11.28 -20.46 -7.68
CA PRO A 57 -11.73 -21.54 -8.53
C PRO A 57 -13.19 -21.88 -8.18
N SER A 58 -14.04 -22.08 -9.19
CA SER A 58 -15.43 -22.46 -8.99
C SER A 58 -15.52 -23.75 -8.19
N THR A 59 -16.19 -23.70 -7.02
CA THR A 59 -16.47 -24.87 -6.17
C THR A 59 -17.55 -25.79 -6.77
N THR A 60 -17.64 -25.90 -8.10
CA THR A 60 -18.60 -26.77 -8.77
C THR A 60 -18.11 -28.22 -8.65
N ASN A 61 -18.72 -28.92 -7.71
CA ASN A 61 -18.63 -30.35 -7.46
C ASN A 61 -18.49 -31.18 -8.74
N ASN A 62 -17.32 -31.81 -8.88
CA ASN A 62 -17.22 -33.12 -9.51
C ASN A 62 -16.52 -34.02 -8.49
N THR A 63 -17.32 -34.69 -7.65
CA THR A 63 -16.90 -35.53 -6.51
C THR A 63 -16.16 -36.81 -6.91
N ASN A 64 -15.53 -36.85 -8.08
CA ASN A 64 -14.68 -37.96 -8.54
C ASN A 64 -13.33 -37.55 -9.11
N GLN A 65 -12.94 -36.28 -8.99
CA GLN A 65 -11.54 -35.87 -9.12
C GLN A 65 -11.12 -35.23 -7.81
N LEU A 66 -10.37 -36.00 -7.01
CA LEU A 66 -9.51 -35.42 -5.98
C LEU A 66 -8.75 -34.28 -6.69
N PRO A 67 -8.83 -33.02 -6.23
CA PRO A 67 -8.06 -31.96 -6.84
C PRO A 67 -6.62 -32.42 -6.74
N THR A 68 -6.01 -32.70 -7.89
CA THR A 68 -4.57 -32.81 -7.94
C THR A 68 -4.11 -31.39 -7.71
N ILE A 69 -3.97 -31.03 -6.43
CA ILE A 69 -3.10 -29.96 -5.99
C ILE A 69 -1.74 -30.44 -6.48
N THR A 70 -1.43 -30.13 -7.73
CA THR A 70 -0.04 -30.07 -8.14
C THR A 70 0.51 -28.99 -7.23
N ALA A 71 1.18 -29.43 -6.17
CA ALA A 71 1.85 -28.55 -5.24
C ALA A 71 2.84 -27.75 -6.09
N SER A 72 2.39 -26.58 -6.53
CA SER A 72 3.26 -25.55 -7.04
C SER A 72 4.25 -25.30 -5.92
N THR A 73 5.49 -25.74 -6.11
CA THR A 73 6.59 -25.53 -5.17
C THR A 73 6.92 -24.04 -5.01
N THR A 74 6.29 -23.17 -5.81
CA THR A 74 6.42 -21.72 -5.73
C THR A 74 5.36 -21.12 -4.81
N ARG A 75 5.82 -20.35 -3.81
CA ARG A 75 4.99 -19.59 -2.87
C ARG A 75 4.12 -18.57 -3.62
N PRO A 76 2.87 -18.33 -3.18
CA PRO A 76 2.03 -17.28 -3.75
C PRO A 76 2.64 -15.90 -3.48
N LYS A 77 2.34 -14.92 -4.34
CA LYS A 77 2.98 -13.59 -4.31
C LYS A 77 2.02 -12.51 -3.89
N ALA A 78 2.46 -11.68 -2.95
CA ALA A 78 1.76 -10.46 -2.54
C ALA A 78 2.66 -9.27 -2.82
N VAL A 79 2.29 -8.43 -3.80
CA VAL A 79 3.02 -7.21 -4.13
C VAL A 79 2.26 -6.02 -3.56
N LEU A 80 2.93 -5.19 -2.77
CA LEU A 80 2.35 -3.98 -2.21
C LEU A 80 3.03 -2.75 -2.82
N ILE A 81 2.25 -1.86 -3.44
CA ILE A 81 2.72 -0.58 -3.94
C ILE A 81 2.45 0.49 -2.87
N LEU A 82 3.52 1.06 -2.32
CA LEU A 82 3.51 2.16 -1.37
C LEU A 82 3.83 3.46 -2.09
N GLY A 83 3.27 4.56 -1.61
CA GLY A 83 3.47 5.88 -2.19
C GLY A 83 2.42 6.82 -1.64
N GLN A 84 2.77 8.07 -1.36
CA GLN A 84 1.79 9.05 -0.89
C GLN A 84 0.68 9.25 -1.94
N THR A 85 -0.42 9.90 -1.54
CA THR A 85 -1.48 10.23 -2.50
C THR A 85 -0.92 11.11 -3.60
N GLY A 86 -1.27 10.83 -4.86
CA GLY A 86 -0.70 11.54 -6.00
C GLY A 86 0.67 11.03 -6.47
N ALA A 87 1.35 10.11 -5.78
CA ALA A 87 2.65 9.60 -6.21
C ALA A 87 2.61 8.87 -7.57
N GLY A 88 1.46 8.32 -7.98
CA GLY A 88 1.30 7.65 -9.29
C GLY A 88 1.24 6.12 -9.21
N LYS A 89 0.90 5.53 -8.05
CA LYS A 89 0.75 4.08 -7.84
C LYS A 89 -0.04 3.37 -8.95
N THR A 90 -1.18 3.95 -9.31
CA THR A 90 -2.09 3.39 -10.33
C THR A 90 -1.48 3.38 -11.74
N ARG A 91 -0.46 4.21 -12.03
CA ARG A 91 0.29 4.15 -13.30
C ARG A 91 1.33 3.04 -13.32
N LEU A 92 1.83 2.64 -12.15
CA LEU A 92 2.77 1.52 -12.00
C LEU A 92 2.04 0.16 -11.98
N ALA A 93 0.81 0.11 -11.47
CA ALA A 93 0.05 -1.11 -11.29
C ALA A 93 -0.07 -2.00 -12.56
N PRO A 94 -0.35 -1.48 -13.77
CA PRO A 94 -0.45 -2.30 -14.98
C PRO A 94 0.83 -3.09 -15.30
N LEU A 95 1.99 -2.50 -15.06
CA LEU A 95 3.29 -3.15 -15.28
C LEU A 95 3.46 -4.35 -14.34
N LEU A 96 3.13 -4.18 -13.06
CA LEU A 96 3.18 -5.26 -12.06
C LEU A 96 2.12 -6.34 -12.31
N LEU A 97 0.90 -5.97 -12.71
CA LEU A 97 -0.16 -6.92 -13.07
C LEU A 97 0.22 -7.76 -14.28
N SER A 98 0.87 -7.17 -15.29
CA SER A 98 1.39 -7.89 -16.46
C SER A 98 2.46 -8.90 -16.05
N ALA A 99 3.38 -8.50 -15.17
CA ALA A 99 4.42 -9.38 -14.65
C ALA A 99 3.84 -10.54 -13.82
N LEU A 100 2.88 -10.26 -12.93
CA LEU A 100 2.20 -11.27 -12.12
C LEU A 100 1.38 -12.24 -12.97
N THR A 101 0.67 -11.75 -13.99
CA THR A 101 -0.07 -12.59 -14.94
C THR A 101 0.85 -13.58 -15.64
N SER A 102 2.07 -13.16 -15.96
CA SER A 102 3.07 -14.00 -16.63
C SER A 102 3.56 -15.17 -15.75
N LEU A 103 3.49 -15.03 -14.42
CA LEU A 103 3.83 -16.10 -13.46
C LEU A 103 2.70 -17.12 -13.24
N SER A 104 1.47 -16.73 -13.52
CA SER A 104 0.28 -17.57 -13.30
C SER A 104 -0.72 -17.35 -14.43
N PRO A 105 -0.43 -17.81 -15.66
CA PRO A 105 -1.24 -17.50 -16.84
C PRO A 105 -2.67 -18.05 -16.76
N THR A 106 -2.92 -19.02 -15.87
CA THR A 106 -4.24 -19.62 -15.65
C THR A 106 -5.07 -18.90 -14.59
N ARG A 107 -4.51 -17.94 -13.86
CA ARG A 107 -5.20 -17.19 -12.80
C ARG A 107 -4.92 -15.69 -12.91
N THR A 108 -5.97 -14.90 -13.09
CA THR A 108 -5.88 -13.45 -13.09
C THR A 108 -5.40 -12.94 -11.72
N PRO A 109 -4.35 -12.09 -11.65
CA PRO A 109 -3.93 -11.48 -10.40
C PRO A 109 -5.05 -10.66 -9.76
N LEU A 110 -5.17 -10.73 -8.44
CA LEU A 110 -6.14 -9.92 -7.70
C LEU A 110 -5.56 -8.51 -7.49
N HIS A 111 -6.29 -7.45 -7.85
CA HIS A 111 -5.87 -6.05 -7.68
C HIS A 111 -6.76 -5.33 -6.68
N LEU A 112 -6.20 -4.92 -5.54
CA LEU A 112 -6.94 -4.37 -4.41
C LEU A 112 -6.52 -2.92 -4.12
N ILE A 113 -7.51 -2.03 -3.98
CA ILE A 113 -7.33 -0.61 -3.69
C ILE A 113 -8.39 -0.17 -2.68
N ALA A 114 -7.99 0.44 -1.55
CA ALA A 114 -8.93 0.83 -0.48
C ALA A 114 -10.10 1.70 -0.99
N ASP A 115 -9.82 2.59 -1.95
CA ASP A 115 -10.80 3.57 -2.44
C ASP A 115 -12.02 2.94 -3.14
N THR A 116 -11.87 1.75 -3.73
CA THR A 116 -12.99 1.05 -4.38
C THR A 116 -14.01 0.57 -3.35
N PHE A 117 -13.56 0.20 -2.14
CA PHE A 117 -14.46 -0.32 -1.11
C PHE A 117 -15.40 0.75 -0.50
N LYS A 118 -15.11 2.05 -0.71
CA LYS A 118 -15.98 3.13 -0.22
C LYS A 118 -17.41 3.05 -0.77
N THR A 119 -17.59 2.49 -1.97
CA THR A 119 -18.90 2.38 -2.63
C THR A 119 -19.83 1.38 -1.98
N TYR A 120 -19.31 0.45 -1.18
CA TYR A 120 -20.12 -0.52 -0.44
C TYR A 120 -20.72 0.06 0.84
N HIS A 121 -20.25 1.23 1.29
CA HIS A 121 -20.82 1.86 2.46
C HIS A 121 -22.22 2.41 2.14
N PRO A 122 -23.30 1.99 2.83
CA PRO A 122 -24.69 2.31 2.49
C PRO A 122 -24.99 3.81 2.38
N PHE A 123 -24.34 4.62 3.21
CA PHE A 123 -24.54 6.08 3.22
C PHE A 123 -23.59 6.84 2.30
N TYR A 124 -22.74 6.16 1.53
CA TYR A 124 -21.70 6.81 0.75
C TYR A 124 -22.26 7.74 -0.33
N THR A 125 -23.17 7.26 -1.17
CA THR A 125 -23.78 8.06 -2.25
C THR A 125 -24.57 9.24 -1.69
N THR A 126 -25.31 9.03 -0.61
CA THR A 126 -26.05 10.09 0.09
C THR A 126 -25.11 11.15 0.67
N CYS A 127 -24.06 10.72 1.37
CA CYS A 127 -23.04 11.62 1.93
C CYS A 127 -22.33 12.40 0.81
N LEU A 128 -22.00 11.74 -0.28
CA LEU A 128 -21.34 12.36 -1.42
C LEU A 128 -22.19 13.43 -2.11
N SER A 129 -23.51 13.24 -2.15
CA SER A 129 -24.45 14.23 -2.68
C SER A 129 -24.69 15.40 -1.71
N GLN A 130 -24.88 15.11 -0.43
CA GLN A 130 -25.28 16.12 0.57
C GLN A 130 -24.11 16.87 1.19
N HIS A 131 -23.00 16.16 1.43
CA HIS A 131 -21.78 16.60 2.12
C HIS A 131 -20.52 16.02 1.46
N PRO A 132 -20.17 16.42 0.21
CA PRO A 132 -19.07 15.82 -0.55
C PRO A 132 -17.71 15.78 0.19
N ASN A 133 -17.45 16.81 1.00
CA ASN A 133 -16.24 16.94 1.83
C ASN A 133 -16.17 15.91 2.99
N LEU A 134 -17.31 15.36 3.43
CA LEU A 134 -17.38 14.36 4.48
C LEU A 134 -17.31 12.92 3.96
N ALA A 135 -17.63 12.68 2.69
CA ALA A 135 -17.75 11.33 2.13
C ALA A 135 -16.48 10.47 2.31
N SER A 136 -15.30 11.06 2.13
CA SER A 136 -14.04 10.35 2.38
C SER A 136 -13.71 10.20 3.87
N ARG A 137 -14.21 11.06 4.76
CA ARG A 137 -14.03 10.89 6.21
C ARG A 137 -14.95 9.79 6.75
N LEU A 138 -16.19 9.76 6.28
CA LEU A 138 -17.20 8.77 6.63
C LEU A 138 -16.70 7.35 6.36
N THR A 139 -16.25 7.09 5.13
CA THR A 139 -16.03 5.71 4.65
C THR A 139 -14.63 5.18 4.87
N ARG A 140 -13.67 6.00 5.30
CA ARG A 140 -12.25 5.63 5.32
C ARG A 140 -11.96 4.40 6.18
N ARG A 141 -12.51 4.37 7.40
CA ARG A 141 -12.23 3.29 8.35
C ARG A 141 -12.82 1.98 7.86
N ASP A 142 -14.07 1.99 7.39
CA ASP A 142 -14.74 0.80 6.87
C ASP A 142 -14.06 0.26 5.62
N ALA A 143 -13.68 1.14 4.68
CA ALA A 143 -12.99 0.77 3.46
C ALA A 143 -11.60 0.16 3.72
N ALA A 144 -10.85 0.68 4.69
CA ALA A 144 -9.57 0.10 5.09
C ALA A 144 -9.75 -1.26 5.78
N ALA A 145 -10.77 -1.40 6.64
CA ALA A 145 -11.08 -2.67 7.30
C ALA A 145 -11.54 -3.74 6.28
N TRP A 146 -12.34 -3.37 5.28
CA TRP A 146 -12.73 -4.27 4.20
C TRP A 146 -11.55 -4.64 3.30
N LEU A 147 -10.66 -3.71 2.95
CA LEU A 147 -9.44 -4.04 2.21
C LEU A 147 -8.61 -5.10 2.96
N LEU A 148 -8.38 -4.91 4.26
CA LEU A 148 -7.65 -5.88 5.06
C LEU A 148 -8.36 -7.23 5.08
N ALA A 149 -9.68 -7.27 5.32
CA ALA A 149 -10.44 -8.51 5.35
C ALA A 149 -10.38 -9.27 4.01
N VAL A 150 -10.46 -8.56 2.88
CA VAL A 150 -10.31 -9.16 1.55
C VAL A 150 -8.88 -9.69 1.35
N CYS A 151 -7.84 -8.96 1.81
CA CYS A 151 -6.47 -9.46 1.78
C CYS A 151 -6.32 -10.74 2.59
N THR A 152 -6.84 -10.78 3.82
CA THR A 152 -6.82 -11.96 4.69
C THR A 152 -7.52 -13.15 4.04
N HIS A 153 -8.71 -12.98 3.47
CA HIS A 153 -9.40 -14.07 2.79
C HIS A 153 -8.72 -14.51 1.49
N ALA A 154 -8.11 -13.59 0.74
CA ALA A 154 -7.31 -13.94 -0.43
C ALA A 154 -6.07 -14.76 -0.04
N ALA A 155 -5.44 -14.42 1.09
CA ALA A 155 -4.29 -15.12 1.64
C ALA A 155 -4.67 -16.54 2.10
N GLN A 156 -5.75 -16.68 2.87
CA GLN A 156 -6.30 -17.97 3.34
C GLN A 156 -6.76 -18.87 2.18
N ALA A 157 -7.26 -18.27 1.09
CA ALA A 157 -7.62 -19.00 -0.12
C ALA A 157 -6.40 -19.35 -1.01
N HIS A 158 -5.18 -18.97 -0.58
CA HIS A 158 -3.93 -19.10 -1.32
C HIS A 158 -4.02 -18.63 -2.78
N HIS A 159 -4.64 -17.46 -3.00
CA HIS A 159 -4.65 -16.86 -4.33
C HIS A 159 -3.21 -16.63 -4.82
N PRO A 160 -2.81 -17.08 -6.02
CA PRO A 160 -1.39 -17.17 -6.40
C PRO A 160 -0.68 -15.82 -6.56
N ALA A 161 -1.43 -14.76 -6.88
CA ALA A 161 -0.88 -13.43 -7.10
C ALA A 161 -1.86 -12.34 -6.64
N VAL A 162 -1.41 -11.47 -5.74
CA VAL A 162 -2.19 -10.32 -5.24
C VAL A 162 -1.35 -9.05 -5.36
N LEU A 163 -1.94 -7.98 -5.89
CA LEU A 163 -1.38 -6.64 -5.95
C LEU A 163 -2.24 -5.70 -5.09
N VAL A 164 -1.63 -5.02 -4.12
CA VAL A 164 -2.31 -4.08 -3.23
C VAL A 164 -1.71 -2.68 -3.40
N GLU A 165 -2.54 -1.67 -3.65
CA GLU A 165 -2.12 -0.26 -3.61
C GLU A 165 -2.44 0.37 -2.25
N THR A 166 -1.43 0.95 -1.60
CA THR A 166 -1.60 1.65 -0.33
C THR A 166 -1.02 3.06 -0.39
N ALA A 167 -1.77 4.02 0.14
CA ALA A 167 -1.27 5.39 0.33
C ALA A 167 -0.52 5.58 1.67
N CYS A 168 -0.45 4.54 2.51
CA CYS A 168 0.19 4.58 3.84
C CYS A 168 -0.30 5.67 4.80
N ARG A 169 -1.52 6.20 4.60
CA ARG A 169 -2.09 7.22 5.47
C ARG A 169 -2.24 6.78 6.94
N ARG A 170 -2.45 5.48 7.16
CA ARG A 170 -2.29 4.82 8.47
C ARG A 170 -1.31 3.67 8.29
N PRO A 171 -0.06 3.80 8.73
CA PRO A 171 0.97 2.78 8.54
C PRO A 171 0.55 1.40 9.06
N SER A 172 -0.20 1.36 10.16
CA SER A 172 -0.72 0.12 10.74
C SER A 172 -1.65 -0.67 9.81
N ASP A 173 -2.36 -0.03 8.87
CA ASP A 173 -3.13 -0.79 7.88
C ASP A 173 -2.21 -1.59 6.95
N PHE A 174 -1.11 -0.96 6.51
CA PHE A 174 -0.11 -1.61 5.66
C PHE A 174 0.58 -2.76 6.41
N GLN A 175 1.00 -2.52 7.66
CA GLN A 175 1.63 -3.54 8.51
C GLN A 175 0.72 -4.77 8.66
N ARG A 176 -0.58 -4.57 8.94
CA ARG A 176 -1.55 -5.66 9.07
C ARG A 176 -1.75 -6.44 7.76
N ILE A 177 -1.73 -5.78 6.60
CA ILE A 177 -1.81 -6.46 5.30
C ILE A 177 -0.54 -7.31 5.06
N VAL A 178 0.65 -6.76 5.35
CA VAL A 178 1.91 -7.52 5.25
C VAL A 178 1.88 -8.75 6.15
N LYS A 179 1.50 -8.59 7.43
CA LYS A 179 1.35 -9.71 8.38
C LYS A 179 0.38 -10.77 7.84
N ALA A 180 -0.82 -10.36 7.39
CA ALA A 180 -1.84 -11.29 6.89
C ALA A 180 -1.37 -12.15 5.70
N PHE A 181 -0.49 -11.64 4.84
CA PHE A 181 0.11 -12.44 3.76
C PHE A 181 1.29 -13.27 4.25
N ALA A 182 2.16 -12.69 5.08
CA ALA A 182 3.35 -13.37 5.61
C ALA A 182 2.98 -14.62 6.42
N THR A 183 1.94 -14.54 7.27
CA THR A 183 1.44 -15.67 8.07
C THR A 183 0.91 -16.83 7.22
N GLU A 184 0.40 -16.54 6.03
CA GLU A 184 -0.08 -17.54 5.05
C GLU A 184 1.02 -17.99 4.07
N GLY A 185 2.29 -17.69 4.39
CA GLY A 185 3.45 -18.16 3.65
C GLY A 185 3.73 -17.44 2.33
N TYR A 186 3.11 -16.28 2.07
CA TYR A 186 3.32 -15.53 0.83
C TYR A 186 4.74 -15.00 0.71
N ASP A 187 5.24 -14.94 -0.53
CA ASP A 187 6.37 -14.11 -0.92
C ASP A 187 5.90 -12.66 -1.03
N VAL A 188 6.03 -11.93 0.08
CA VAL A 188 5.62 -10.53 0.18
C VAL A 188 6.71 -9.62 -0.37
N ARG A 189 6.36 -8.80 -1.35
CA ARG A 189 7.26 -7.83 -1.99
C ARG A 189 6.69 -6.44 -1.94
N VAL A 190 7.57 -5.45 -1.77
CA VAL A 190 7.18 -4.06 -1.60
C VAL A 190 7.82 -3.20 -2.68
N VAL A 191 7.01 -2.35 -3.32
CA VAL A 191 7.47 -1.31 -4.23
C VAL A 191 7.13 0.05 -3.65
N VAL A 192 8.14 0.84 -3.34
CA VAL A 192 7.99 2.20 -2.80
C VAL A 192 8.14 3.20 -3.94
N LEU A 193 7.09 3.95 -4.24
CA LEU A 193 7.17 5.08 -5.15
C LEU A 193 7.77 6.30 -4.44
N ALA A 194 9.01 6.62 -4.78
CA ALA A 194 9.71 7.78 -4.29
C ALA A 194 9.49 8.97 -5.23
N VAL A 195 8.70 9.92 -4.76
CA VAL A 195 8.27 11.09 -5.54
C VAL A 195 8.32 12.31 -4.64
N PRO A 196 8.95 13.42 -5.06
CA PRO A 196 8.91 14.67 -4.30
C PRO A 196 7.48 15.08 -3.93
N PRO A 197 7.24 15.54 -2.68
CA PRO A 197 5.91 15.94 -2.22
C PRO A 197 5.27 17.01 -3.11
N ALA A 198 6.09 17.92 -3.66
CA ALA A 198 5.66 18.93 -4.62
C ALA A 198 5.05 18.30 -5.89
N LEU A 199 5.72 17.29 -6.47
CA LEU A 199 5.24 16.59 -7.66
C LEU A 199 4.02 15.71 -7.39
N SER A 200 3.90 15.11 -6.20
CA SER A 200 2.69 14.37 -5.80
C SER A 200 1.48 15.27 -5.59
N ARG A 201 1.67 16.46 -5.01
CA ARG A 201 0.62 17.49 -4.95
C ARG A 201 0.21 17.98 -6.33
N LEU A 202 1.16 18.29 -7.20
CA LEU A 202 0.87 18.67 -8.59
C LEU A 202 0.05 17.58 -9.30
N GLY A 203 0.44 16.31 -9.14
CA GLY A 203 -0.28 15.17 -9.70
C GLY A 203 -1.74 15.04 -9.21
N ILE A 204 -2.03 15.46 -7.98
CA ILE A 204 -3.42 15.51 -7.46
C ILE A 204 -4.24 16.57 -8.20
N LEU A 205 -3.69 17.76 -8.42
CA LEU A 205 -4.37 18.83 -9.16
C LEU A 205 -4.61 18.40 -10.59
N VAL A 206 -3.56 17.90 -11.26
CA VAL A 206 -3.61 17.48 -12.67
C VAL A 206 -4.65 16.38 -12.88
N ARG A 207 -4.66 15.32 -12.05
CA ARG A 207 -5.64 14.24 -12.23
C ARG A 207 -7.07 14.74 -12.06
N TYR A 208 -7.31 15.65 -11.12
CA TYR A 208 -8.64 16.18 -10.84
C TYR A 208 -9.13 17.05 -12.00
N TRP A 209 -8.34 18.05 -12.39
CA TRP A 209 -8.73 19.05 -13.38
C TRP A 209 -8.74 18.50 -14.81
N ARG A 210 -7.81 17.59 -15.16
CA ARG A 210 -7.85 16.86 -16.44
C ARG A 210 -8.89 15.73 -16.47
N ARG A 211 -9.55 15.42 -15.34
CA ARG A 211 -10.48 14.29 -15.20
C ARG A 211 -9.89 12.96 -15.69
N LEU A 212 -8.62 12.72 -15.36
CA LEU A 212 -7.93 11.49 -15.80
C LEU A 212 -8.67 10.24 -15.28
N PRO A 213 -8.60 9.10 -15.99
CA PRO A 213 -9.26 7.86 -15.54
C PRO A 213 -8.86 7.44 -14.13
N GLU A 214 -7.62 7.69 -13.70
CA GLU A 214 -7.18 7.42 -12.32
C GLU A 214 -7.76 8.38 -11.26
N ALA A 215 -8.45 9.44 -11.66
CA ALA A 215 -9.08 10.40 -10.75
C ALA A 215 -10.44 9.95 -10.22
N GLY A 216 -11.04 8.91 -10.83
CA GLY A 216 -12.24 8.25 -10.36
C GLY A 216 -12.25 6.79 -10.81
N SER A 217 -12.64 5.85 -9.94
CA SER A 217 -12.80 4.47 -10.39
C SER A 217 -14.03 4.34 -11.30
N GLN A 218 -13.80 4.33 -12.62
CA GLN A 218 -14.86 4.14 -13.62
C GLN A 218 -15.61 2.82 -13.40
N ARG A 219 -14.91 1.75 -13.00
CA ARG A 219 -15.48 0.43 -12.66
C ARG A 219 -16.47 0.51 -11.49
N HIS A 220 -16.24 1.41 -10.53
CA HIS A 220 -17.05 1.54 -9.31
C HIS A 220 -17.88 2.84 -9.27
N GLY A 221 -17.97 3.59 -10.38
CA GLY A 221 -18.75 4.83 -10.46
C GLY A 221 -18.31 5.92 -9.48
N LEU A 222 -17.05 5.92 -9.02
CA LEU A 222 -16.55 6.94 -8.10
C LEU A 222 -16.37 8.27 -8.86
N PRO A 223 -17.01 9.37 -8.42
CA PRO A 223 -16.79 10.65 -9.06
C PRO A 223 -15.37 11.15 -8.80
N VAL A 224 -14.90 11.98 -9.73
CA VAL A 224 -13.62 12.66 -9.65
C VAL A 224 -13.62 13.57 -8.42
N ARG A 225 -12.61 13.42 -7.56
CA ARG A 225 -12.50 14.19 -6.31
C ARG A 225 -11.12 14.78 -6.14
N LEU A 226 -11.10 16.06 -5.76
CA LEU A 226 -9.88 16.72 -5.35
C LEU A 226 -9.50 16.17 -3.98
N THR A 227 -8.24 15.75 -3.85
CA THR A 227 -7.73 15.25 -2.57
C THR A 227 -7.27 16.44 -1.74
N PRO A 228 -7.81 16.64 -0.52
CA PRO A 228 -7.35 17.73 0.33
C PRO A 228 -5.88 17.56 0.71
N ARG A 229 -5.16 18.68 0.84
CA ARG A 229 -3.75 18.72 1.26
C ARG A 229 -3.48 17.90 2.52
N VAL A 230 -4.29 18.03 3.56
CA VAL A 230 -4.14 17.25 4.80
C VAL A 230 -4.11 15.73 4.54
N VAL A 231 -4.88 15.24 3.56
CA VAL A 231 -4.85 13.81 3.19
C VAL A 231 -3.55 13.43 2.49
N HIS A 232 -3.01 14.31 1.66
CA HIS A 232 -1.69 14.14 1.06
C HIS A 232 -0.62 14.10 2.15
N ASP A 233 -0.59 15.08 3.04
CA ASP A 233 0.47 15.24 4.05
C ASP A 233 0.45 14.08 5.06
N GLU A 234 -0.73 13.63 5.50
CA GLU A 234 -0.87 12.41 6.32
C GLU A 234 -0.34 11.16 5.58
N SER A 235 -0.56 11.05 4.26
CA SER A 235 -0.05 9.93 3.47
C SER A 235 1.45 10.00 3.20
N TRP A 236 2.01 11.20 3.14
CA TRP A 236 3.44 11.44 3.01
C TRP A 236 4.18 11.10 4.32
N GLU A 237 3.67 11.57 5.45
CA GLU A 237 4.19 11.22 6.78
C GLU A 237 4.09 9.72 7.06
N GLY A 238 2.92 9.14 6.81
CA GLY A 238 2.72 7.71 7.04
C GLY A 238 3.54 6.82 6.11
N LEU A 239 3.93 7.29 4.92
CA LEU A 239 4.88 6.56 4.06
C LEU A 239 6.26 6.44 4.72
N ARG A 240 6.76 7.51 5.37
CA ARG A 240 8.04 7.47 6.10
C ARG A 240 8.01 6.42 7.20
N VAL A 241 6.95 6.41 8.01
CA VAL A 241 6.77 5.42 9.09
C VAL A 241 6.69 4.00 8.54
N ALA A 242 5.93 3.78 7.46
CA ALA A 242 5.81 2.47 6.83
C ALA A 242 7.15 1.95 6.30
N VAL A 243 7.95 2.82 5.68
CA VAL A 243 9.27 2.46 5.16
C VAL A 243 10.27 2.19 6.28
N GLY A 244 10.27 2.98 7.35
CA GLY A 244 11.10 2.69 8.53
C GLY A 244 10.79 1.33 9.17
N TRP A 245 9.52 0.89 9.15
CA TRP A 245 9.15 -0.46 9.57
C TRP A 245 9.67 -1.54 8.60
N VAL A 246 9.60 -1.28 7.28
CA VAL A 246 10.17 -2.19 6.26
C VAL A 246 11.69 -2.34 6.44
N ASP A 247 12.42 -1.28 6.76
CA ASP A 247 13.85 -1.34 7.06
C ASP A 247 14.14 -2.28 8.25
N ARG A 248 13.32 -2.22 9.32
CA ARG A 248 13.45 -3.15 10.46
C ARG A 248 13.22 -4.60 10.06
N LEU A 249 12.19 -4.88 9.24
CA LEU A 249 11.94 -6.23 8.73
C LEU A 249 13.10 -6.76 7.87
N LEU A 250 13.70 -5.91 7.03
CA LEU A 250 14.86 -6.29 6.23
C LEU A 250 16.09 -6.61 7.10
N LEU A 251 16.28 -5.86 8.19
CA LEU A 251 17.34 -6.10 9.17
C LEU A 251 17.13 -7.43 9.92
N LEU A 252 15.91 -7.71 10.38
CA LEU A 252 15.57 -8.98 11.02
C LEU A 252 15.80 -10.17 10.07
N LEU A 253 15.35 -10.06 8.82
CA LEU A 253 15.59 -11.07 7.80
C LEU A 253 17.10 -11.29 7.54
N PHE A 254 17.87 -10.22 7.52
CA PHE A 254 19.32 -10.30 7.37
C PHE A 254 19.97 -11.00 8.58
N ARG A 255 19.62 -10.63 9.81
CA ARG A 255 20.14 -11.28 11.04
C ARG A 255 19.79 -12.77 11.09
N ALA A 256 18.55 -13.13 10.77
CA ALA A 256 18.10 -14.51 10.75
C ALA A 256 18.97 -15.36 9.80
N THR A 257 19.21 -14.87 8.58
CA THR A 257 20.04 -15.57 7.58
C THR A 257 21.53 -15.67 7.94
N HIS A 258 22.03 -14.89 8.91
CA HIS A 258 23.47 -14.84 9.26
C HIS A 258 23.76 -15.28 10.70
N SER A 259 22.75 -15.63 11.50
CA SER A 259 22.99 -16.18 12.83
C SER A 259 23.60 -17.59 12.70
N PRO A 260 24.79 -17.86 13.25
CA PRO A 260 25.26 -19.22 13.38
C PRO A 260 24.26 -19.96 14.27
N ALA A 261 23.87 -21.18 13.87
CA ALA A 261 23.01 -22.02 14.69
C ALA A 261 23.70 -22.26 16.05
N SER A 262 23.30 -21.50 17.08
CA SER A 262 23.66 -21.83 18.45
C SER A 262 23.02 -23.17 18.77
N SER A 263 23.84 -24.20 18.77
CA SER A 263 23.57 -25.48 19.42
C SER A 263 23.29 -25.21 20.90
N THR A 264 22.04 -24.89 21.24
CA THR A 264 21.59 -24.93 22.63
C THR A 264 21.40 -26.40 22.98
N THR A 265 22.48 -27.00 23.49
CA THR A 265 22.39 -28.24 24.25
C THR A 265 21.56 -27.93 25.49
N ILE A 266 20.33 -28.46 25.55
CA ILE A 266 19.48 -28.39 26.74
C ILE A 266 20.19 -29.19 27.84
N GLY A 267 20.91 -28.48 28.71
CA GLY A 267 21.40 -28.99 29.98
C GLY A 267 20.27 -28.94 30.99
N THR A 268 19.69 -30.10 31.29
CA THR A 268 18.76 -30.31 32.39
C THR A 268 19.50 -30.18 33.73
N THR A 269 19.28 -29.08 34.46
CA THR A 269 19.48 -29.04 35.91
C THR A 269 18.36 -28.24 36.56
N GLY A 270 17.70 -28.88 37.53
CA GLY A 270 16.41 -28.45 38.05
C GLY A 270 16.41 -27.55 39.28
N THR A 271 15.18 -27.12 39.56
CA THR A 271 14.52 -26.85 40.86
C THR A 271 14.93 -25.65 41.74
N ALA A 272 13.95 -24.75 41.81
CA ALA A 272 13.27 -24.21 42.99
C ALA A 272 13.80 -22.92 43.65
N GLY A 273 12.91 -21.91 43.70
CA GLY A 273 13.02 -20.74 44.56
C GLY A 273 11.88 -19.75 44.33
N ALA A 274 10.78 -19.91 45.06
CA ALA A 274 9.68 -18.95 45.11
C ALA A 274 10.10 -17.64 45.80
N GLY A 275 9.67 -16.50 45.27
CA GLY A 275 9.84 -15.21 45.91
C GLY A 275 9.13 -14.10 45.14
N GLY A 276 7.98 -13.66 45.65
CA GLY A 276 7.15 -12.63 45.04
C GLY A 276 7.76 -11.23 45.07
N GLY A 277 7.38 -10.45 44.06
CA GLY A 277 7.60 -9.01 43.98
C GLY A 277 7.33 -8.53 42.57
N ARG A 278 6.05 -8.27 42.21
CA ARG A 278 5.69 -7.56 40.97
C ARG A 278 6.34 -6.19 41.01
N LYS A 279 7.38 -5.99 40.21
CA LYS A 279 7.98 -4.68 39.94
C LYS A 279 7.38 -4.13 38.65
N GLU A 280 7.31 -2.81 38.54
CA GLU A 280 6.89 -2.08 37.34
C GLU A 280 7.73 -2.39 36.09
N GLY A 281 8.89 -3.04 36.22
CA GLY A 281 9.73 -3.48 35.09
C GLY A 281 9.21 -4.70 34.31
N ASP A 282 8.39 -5.57 34.91
CA ASP A 282 7.85 -6.75 34.22
C ASP A 282 6.88 -6.36 33.10
N LYS A 283 6.26 -5.17 33.18
CA LYS A 283 5.32 -4.68 32.15
C LYS A 283 6.02 -4.07 30.94
N GLU A 284 7.13 -3.36 31.16
CA GLU A 284 7.93 -2.80 30.06
C GLU A 284 8.64 -3.93 29.30
N GLU A 285 9.15 -4.95 30.00
CA GLU A 285 9.71 -6.15 29.37
C GLU A 285 8.62 -6.99 28.66
N GLU A 286 7.43 -7.21 29.25
CA GLU A 286 6.31 -7.88 28.55
C GLU A 286 5.78 -7.07 27.35
N GLU A 287 5.73 -5.73 27.42
CA GLU A 287 5.32 -4.88 26.29
C GLU A 287 6.39 -4.84 25.19
N GLU A 288 7.68 -4.82 25.53
CA GLU A 288 8.79 -4.95 24.56
C GLU A 288 8.81 -6.35 23.92
N GLU A 289 8.62 -7.43 24.70
CA GLU A 289 8.53 -8.81 24.16
C GLU A 289 7.32 -8.98 23.22
N LEU A 290 6.16 -8.39 23.56
CA LEU A 290 4.98 -8.41 22.68
C LEU A 290 5.14 -7.55 21.43
N GLU A 291 5.84 -6.41 21.52
CA GLU A 291 6.20 -5.58 20.36
C GLU A 291 7.23 -6.29 19.45
N GLU A 292 8.19 -7.01 20.03
CA GLU A 292 9.15 -7.85 19.30
C GLU A 292 8.45 -9.05 18.62
N GLU A 293 7.57 -9.78 19.31
CA GLU A 293 6.75 -10.86 18.73
C GLU A 293 5.81 -10.34 17.63
N GLU A 294 5.20 -9.16 17.82
CA GLU A 294 4.38 -8.53 16.78
C GLU A 294 5.21 -8.09 15.57
N GLU A 295 6.48 -7.68 15.73
CA GLU A 295 7.37 -7.38 14.61
C GLU A 295 7.86 -8.65 13.89
N GLU A 296 8.01 -9.79 14.59
CA GLU A 296 8.42 -11.08 14.00
C GLU A 296 7.40 -11.67 13.02
N GLU A 297 6.10 -11.39 13.17
CA GLU A 297 5.06 -11.89 12.23
C GLU A 297 5.08 -11.17 10.87
N GLY A 298 5.67 -9.97 10.80
CA GLY A 298 5.83 -9.22 9.57
C GLY A 298 7.02 -9.72 8.76
N ARG A 299 6.83 -10.01 7.46
CA ARG A 299 7.96 -10.36 6.60
C ARG A 299 7.84 -9.77 5.21
N VAL A 300 8.96 -9.22 4.72
CA VAL A 300 9.12 -8.73 3.35
C VAL A 300 10.37 -9.35 2.74
N GLU A 301 10.24 -10.05 1.61
CA GLU A 301 11.34 -10.78 0.99
C GLU A 301 12.20 -9.87 0.08
N ARG A 302 11.58 -8.89 -0.59
CA ARG A 302 12.26 -7.92 -1.45
C ARG A 302 11.55 -6.57 -1.47
N VAL A 303 12.35 -5.50 -1.47
CA VAL A 303 11.90 -4.11 -1.55
C VAL A 303 12.62 -3.41 -2.68
N VAL A 304 11.89 -2.65 -3.49
CA VAL A 304 12.48 -1.69 -4.43
C VAL A 304 11.92 -0.30 -4.20
N VAL A 305 12.75 0.72 -4.38
CA VAL A 305 12.34 2.12 -4.40
C VAL A 305 12.46 2.62 -5.84
N VAL A 306 11.37 3.17 -6.36
CA VAL A 306 11.24 3.54 -7.77
C VAL A 306 10.70 4.95 -7.95
N ARG A 307 11.23 5.66 -8.95
CA ARG A 307 10.71 6.95 -9.43
C ARG A 307 9.47 6.75 -10.29
N ARG A 308 8.74 7.83 -10.58
CA ARG A 308 7.57 7.82 -11.48
C ARG A 308 7.87 7.33 -12.90
N ASN A 309 9.07 7.60 -13.41
CA ASN A 309 9.51 7.17 -14.73
C ASN A 309 9.98 5.70 -14.75
N GLY A 310 9.84 4.98 -13.63
CA GLY A 310 10.28 3.60 -13.50
C GLY A 310 11.77 3.44 -13.20
N GLY A 311 12.52 4.52 -12.93
CA GLY A 311 13.91 4.40 -12.48
C GLY A 311 14.01 3.82 -11.08
N VAL A 312 14.76 2.73 -10.89
CA VAL A 312 15.06 2.12 -9.60
C VAL A 312 16.23 2.87 -8.96
N VAL A 313 16.01 3.34 -7.73
CA VAL A 313 17.02 4.06 -6.94
C VAL A 313 17.53 3.22 -5.77
N TYR A 314 16.79 2.17 -5.41
CA TYR A 314 17.20 1.16 -4.45
C TYR A 314 16.54 -0.18 -4.75
N ASP A 315 17.30 -1.25 -4.57
CA ASP A 315 16.81 -2.63 -4.62
C ASP A 315 17.52 -3.45 -3.55
N SER A 316 16.76 -3.98 -2.60
CA SER A 316 17.28 -4.75 -1.48
C SER A 316 18.05 -5.99 -1.94
N GLU A 317 17.69 -6.58 -3.08
CA GLU A 317 18.41 -7.75 -3.61
C GLU A 317 19.79 -7.37 -4.16
N THR A 318 19.87 -6.23 -4.86
CA THR A 318 21.13 -5.72 -5.41
C THR A 318 22.04 -5.18 -4.30
N SER A 319 21.48 -4.51 -3.28
CA SER A 319 22.22 -4.08 -2.09
C SER A 319 22.88 -5.27 -1.39
N ARG A 320 22.11 -6.34 -1.12
CA ARG A 320 22.63 -7.59 -0.52
C ARG A 320 23.72 -8.31 -1.32
N ARG A 321 23.76 -8.14 -2.64
CA ARG A 321 24.79 -8.76 -3.50
C ARG A 321 26.06 -7.91 -3.59
N SER A 322 25.94 -6.59 -3.46
CA SER A 322 27.04 -5.64 -3.68
C SER A 322 27.80 -5.33 -2.38
N LYS A 323 27.07 -5.09 -1.29
CA LYS A 323 27.62 -5.14 0.06
C LYS A 323 27.77 -6.62 0.41
N GLY A 324 28.99 -7.08 0.74
CA GLY A 324 29.19 -8.46 1.18
C GLY A 324 28.32 -8.82 2.39
N GLN A 325 28.35 -10.09 2.82
CA GLN A 325 27.55 -10.57 3.96
C GLN A 325 27.79 -9.83 5.30
N GLU A 326 28.83 -9.00 5.42
CA GLU A 326 29.13 -8.23 6.63
C GLU A 326 28.57 -6.79 6.61
N GLU A 327 28.33 -6.19 5.43
CA GLU A 327 27.92 -4.77 5.29
C GLU A 327 26.46 -4.59 4.84
N ALA A 328 25.80 -5.63 4.32
CA ALA A 328 24.44 -5.57 3.76
C ALA A 328 23.31 -5.40 4.82
N GLY A 329 23.66 -5.08 6.06
CA GLY A 329 22.77 -4.96 7.21
C GLY A 329 22.65 -3.54 7.79
N GLU A 330 23.06 -2.50 7.07
CA GLU A 330 22.82 -1.13 7.53
C GLU A 330 21.31 -0.86 7.58
N ALA A 331 20.79 -0.60 8.78
CA ALA A 331 19.39 -0.23 8.97
C ALA A 331 19.11 1.10 8.27
N GLY A 332 18.00 1.19 7.54
CA GLY A 332 17.52 2.47 7.00
C GLY A 332 17.84 2.75 5.53
N GLU A 333 18.36 1.80 4.75
CA GLU A 333 18.69 2.04 3.33
C GLU A 333 17.45 2.40 2.48
N VAL A 334 16.29 1.79 2.78
CA VAL A 334 15.05 2.11 2.05
C VAL A 334 14.58 3.52 2.43
N SER A 335 14.60 3.86 3.72
CA SER A 335 14.28 5.19 4.24
C SER A 335 15.19 6.26 3.63
N TRP A 336 16.50 6.00 3.63
CA TRP A 336 17.48 6.91 3.05
C TRP A 336 17.21 7.14 1.56
N ALA A 337 17.01 6.09 0.77
CA ALA A 337 16.74 6.21 -0.65
C ALA A 337 15.44 7.01 -0.94
N LEU A 338 14.39 6.79 -0.13
CA LEU A 338 13.15 7.56 -0.22
C LEU A 338 13.36 9.04 0.10
N GLU A 339 14.07 9.34 1.18
CA GLU A 339 14.30 10.72 1.63
C GLU A 339 15.16 11.52 0.66
N GLN A 340 16.21 10.90 0.09
CA GLN A 340 17.01 11.54 -0.96
C GLN A 340 16.14 11.92 -2.16
N GLU A 341 15.25 11.03 -2.58
CA GLU A 341 14.34 11.30 -3.70
C GLU A 341 13.26 12.35 -3.40
N TRP A 342 12.97 12.63 -2.14
CA TRP A 342 12.02 13.69 -1.77
C TRP A 342 12.61 15.08 -1.84
N VAL A 343 13.90 15.23 -1.56
CA VAL A 343 14.58 16.54 -1.47
C VAL A 343 15.44 16.87 -2.69
N LYS A 344 15.63 15.90 -3.59
CA LYS A 344 16.45 16.06 -4.79
C LYS A 344 15.98 17.16 -5.72
N GLY A 345 16.89 17.61 -6.57
CA GLY A 345 16.52 18.37 -7.76
C GLY A 345 15.68 17.55 -8.74
N LEU A 346 14.77 18.26 -9.41
CA LEU A 346 14.00 17.69 -10.51
C LEU A 346 14.93 17.34 -11.67
N SER A 347 14.69 16.19 -12.29
CA SER A 347 15.30 15.89 -13.58
C SER A 347 14.79 16.83 -14.67
N VAL A 348 15.48 16.86 -15.80
CA VAL A 348 15.04 17.65 -16.97
C VAL A 348 13.62 17.28 -17.38
N GLU A 349 13.29 15.98 -17.40
CA GLU A 349 11.96 15.48 -17.76
C GLU A 349 10.91 15.82 -16.71
N GLU A 350 11.25 15.69 -15.42
CA GLU A 350 10.34 16.04 -14.32
C GLU A 350 10.03 17.54 -14.32
N ARG A 351 11.05 18.38 -14.50
CA ARG A 351 10.91 19.83 -14.60
C ARG A 351 10.02 20.22 -15.77
N ARG A 352 10.32 19.71 -16.97
CA ARG A 352 9.51 19.97 -18.17
C ARG A 352 8.05 19.57 -17.95
N THR A 353 7.82 18.39 -17.38
CA THR A 353 6.46 17.89 -17.13
C THR A 353 5.73 18.76 -16.09
N ALA A 354 6.43 19.16 -15.02
CA ALA A 354 5.87 20.04 -14.00
C ALA A 354 5.51 21.42 -14.57
N GLU A 355 6.38 22.02 -15.38
CA GLU A 355 6.12 23.31 -16.05
C GLU A 355 4.92 23.23 -16.99
N GLU A 356 4.80 22.16 -17.79
CA GLU A 356 3.65 21.93 -18.68
C GLU A 356 2.34 21.78 -17.89
N ASP A 357 2.37 21.06 -16.78
CA ASP A 357 1.20 20.86 -15.93
C ASP A 357 0.81 22.13 -15.17
N LEU A 358 1.79 22.90 -14.67
CA LEU A 358 1.56 24.21 -14.04
C LEU A 358 0.97 25.21 -15.04
N GLN A 359 1.52 25.28 -16.26
CA GLN A 359 0.99 26.13 -17.31
C GLN A 359 -0.45 25.76 -17.67
N MET A 360 -0.75 24.47 -17.76
CA MET A 360 -2.10 23.98 -18.02
C MET A 360 -3.06 24.36 -16.89
N LEU A 361 -2.66 24.20 -15.62
CA LEU A 361 -3.49 24.54 -14.47
C LEU A 361 -3.73 26.05 -14.35
N ARG A 362 -2.70 26.90 -14.54
CA ARG A 362 -2.85 28.37 -14.57
C ARG A 362 -3.78 28.82 -15.70
N GLY A 363 -3.79 28.07 -16.81
CA GLY A 363 -4.71 28.31 -17.93
C GLY A 363 -6.21 28.13 -17.60
N LEU A 364 -6.55 27.53 -16.44
CA LEU A 364 -7.94 27.42 -15.99
C LEU A 364 -8.51 28.76 -15.49
N GLY A 365 -7.65 29.66 -14.99
CA GLY A 365 -8.06 30.98 -14.50
C GLY A 365 -8.95 30.95 -13.25
N ASP A 366 -8.86 29.89 -12.44
CA ASP A 366 -9.61 29.74 -11.19
C ASP A 366 -8.73 30.17 -9.99
N PRO A 367 -9.09 31.23 -9.24
CA PRO A 367 -8.28 31.74 -8.14
C PRO A 367 -8.00 30.72 -7.02
N ASP A 368 -8.89 29.76 -6.80
CA ASP A 368 -8.66 28.71 -5.80
C ASP A 368 -7.62 27.71 -6.28
N VAL A 369 -7.57 27.45 -7.59
CA VAL A 369 -6.53 26.62 -8.21
C VAL A 369 -5.20 27.36 -8.20
N ASP A 370 -5.20 28.66 -8.53
CA ASP A 370 -3.98 29.48 -8.53
C ASP A 370 -3.31 29.49 -7.15
N ARG A 371 -4.08 29.57 -6.07
CA ARG A 371 -3.56 29.46 -4.70
C ARG A 371 -2.89 28.11 -4.42
N GLU A 372 -3.47 27.01 -4.89
CA GLU A 372 -2.85 25.68 -4.77
C GLU A 372 -1.59 25.55 -5.65
N ILE A 373 -1.59 26.19 -6.83
CA ILE A 373 -0.43 26.27 -7.73
C ILE A 373 0.74 27.00 -7.05
N ASP A 374 0.49 28.19 -6.50
CA ASP A 374 1.52 29.00 -5.85
C ASP A 374 2.17 28.23 -4.67
N GLU A 375 1.37 27.48 -3.91
CA GLU A 375 1.90 26.59 -2.87
C GLU A 375 2.75 25.44 -3.43
N VAL A 376 2.38 24.86 -4.58
CA VAL A 376 3.16 23.81 -5.24
C VAL A 376 4.48 24.39 -5.76
N GLU A 377 4.46 25.56 -6.39
CA GLU A 377 5.65 26.25 -6.89
C GLU A 377 6.62 26.59 -5.74
N GLY A 378 6.11 27.01 -4.58
CA GLY A 378 6.91 27.18 -3.37
C GLY A 378 7.65 25.91 -2.97
N LEU A 379 6.96 24.76 -2.92
CA LEU A 379 7.58 23.48 -2.62
C LEU A 379 8.60 23.02 -3.69
N LEU A 380 8.35 23.33 -4.97
CA LEU A 380 9.29 23.02 -6.04
C LEU A 380 10.57 23.86 -5.94
N ALA A 381 10.48 25.10 -5.44
CA ALA A 381 11.62 25.98 -5.23
C ALA A 381 12.53 25.55 -4.07
N GLU A 382 12.00 24.77 -3.11
CA GLU A 382 12.75 24.22 -1.98
C GLU A 382 13.56 22.96 -2.33
N LEU A 383 13.32 22.37 -3.50
CA LEU A 383 14.06 21.20 -3.97
C LEU A 383 15.53 21.55 -4.26
N GLY A 384 16.42 20.60 -4.00
CA GLY A 384 17.85 20.77 -4.22
C GLY A 384 18.22 21.04 -5.69
N SER A 385 19.47 21.41 -5.93
CA SER A 385 20.02 21.64 -7.28
C SER A 385 20.64 20.38 -7.91
N HIS A 386 20.89 19.36 -7.11
CA HIS A 386 21.55 18.12 -7.54
C HIS A 386 20.53 17.03 -7.85
N GLU A 387 20.66 16.39 -9.01
CA GLU A 387 20.06 15.08 -9.24
C GLU A 387 20.76 14.04 -8.34
N PRO A 388 20.05 13.04 -7.78
CA PRO A 388 20.64 12.01 -6.96
C PRO A 388 21.62 11.20 -7.79
N VAL A 389 22.80 11.05 -7.22
CA VAL A 389 23.91 10.29 -7.79
C VAL A 389 23.69 8.82 -7.46
N GLY A 390 23.52 8.00 -8.49
CA GLY A 390 23.37 6.55 -8.39
C GLY A 390 23.09 5.95 -9.76
N ASN A 391 23.44 4.67 -9.97
CA ASN A 391 23.13 3.98 -11.21
C ASN A 391 21.62 3.67 -11.28
N VAL A 392 20.83 4.61 -11.80
CA VAL A 392 19.38 4.45 -11.96
C VAL A 392 19.12 3.50 -13.12
N VAL A 393 18.58 2.32 -12.82
CA VAL A 393 18.22 1.32 -13.83
C VAL A 393 16.71 1.27 -14.04
N PRO A 394 16.20 0.92 -15.23
CA PRO A 394 14.77 0.72 -15.42
C PRO A 394 14.22 -0.39 -14.53
N PHE A 395 13.01 -0.19 -14.01
CA PHE A 395 12.33 -1.16 -13.16
C PHE A 395 11.88 -2.37 -13.98
N ASP A 396 12.56 -3.49 -13.77
CA ASP A 396 12.18 -4.78 -14.33
C ASP A 396 11.16 -5.47 -13.42
N ALA A 397 9.88 -5.23 -13.69
CA ALA A 397 8.79 -5.83 -12.94
C ALA A 397 8.78 -7.37 -13.04
N VAL A 398 9.20 -7.95 -14.16
CA VAL A 398 9.24 -9.41 -14.36
C VAL A 398 10.32 -10.02 -13.47
N ASN A 399 11.53 -9.46 -13.47
CA ASN A 399 12.58 -9.87 -12.53
C ASN A 399 12.10 -9.68 -11.08
N PHE A 400 11.50 -8.52 -10.79
CA PHE A 400 11.03 -8.17 -9.45
C PHE A 400 9.96 -9.12 -8.92
N VAL A 401 9.13 -9.75 -9.75
CA VAL A 401 8.17 -10.75 -9.28
C VAL A 401 8.69 -12.18 -9.38
N SER A 402 9.55 -12.51 -10.35
CA SER A 402 9.97 -13.90 -10.62
C SER A 402 11.14 -14.37 -9.76
N THR A 403 12.04 -13.48 -9.35
CA THR A 403 13.32 -13.88 -8.74
C THR A 403 13.11 -14.48 -7.34
N SER A 404 13.45 -15.75 -7.15
CA SER A 404 13.41 -16.38 -5.83
C SER A 404 14.46 -15.78 -4.91
N VAL A 405 14.05 -15.24 -3.77
CA VAL A 405 14.97 -14.85 -2.70
C VAL A 405 15.33 -16.12 -1.95
N VAL A 406 16.60 -16.52 -1.97
CA VAL A 406 17.09 -17.73 -1.30
C VAL A 406 16.86 -17.60 0.21
N ARG A 407 16.07 -18.51 0.79
CA ARG A 407 16.05 -18.73 2.24
C ARG A 407 17.14 -19.74 2.60
N LEU A 408 17.90 -19.46 3.65
CA LEU A 408 18.45 -20.53 4.46
C LEU A 408 17.30 -21.14 5.28
N PRO A 409 17.21 -22.47 5.41
CA PRO A 409 16.17 -23.10 6.21
C PRO A 409 16.34 -22.70 7.67
N HIS A 410 15.36 -21.98 8.23
CA HIS A 410 15.21 -21.88 9.69
C HIS A 410 14.41 -23.09 10.19
N CYS A 411 14.80 -23.58 11.36
CA CYS A 411 14.37 -24.84 12.01
C CYS A 411 12.87 -25.01 12.32
N LEU A 412 11.96 -24.20 11.77
CA LEU A 412 10.52 -24.27 12.10
C LEU A 412 9.72 -25.31 11.29
N ASP A 413 10.31 -25.98 10.30
CA ASP A 413 9.63 -27.04 9.52
C ASP A 413 9.53 -28.41 10.23
N ILE A 414 9.82 -28.53 11.53
CA ILE A 414 9.84 -29.84 12.22
C ILE A 414 8.50 -30.24 12.88
N LEU A 415 7.52 -29.35 13.03
CA LEU A 415 6.26 -29.70 13.74
C LEU A 415 5.07 -30.05 12.84
N GLY A 416 5.33 -30.65 11.67
CA GLY A 416 4.31 -30.84 10.65
C GLY A 416 4.00 -32.27 10.19
N HIS A 417 4.45 -33.36 10.84
CA HIS A 417 4.03 -34.71 10.45
C HIS A 417 4.12 -35.74 11.59
N HIS A 418 3.15 -35.72 12.51
CA HIS A 418 2.77 -36.91 13.28
C HIS A 418 1.24 -36.99 13.37
N VAL A 419 0.63 -37.58 12.35
CA VAL A 419 -0.68 -38.21 12.47
C VAL A 419 -0.43 -39.71 12.45
N GLY A 420 -0.83 -40.35 13.55
CA GLY A 420 -0.48 -41.71 13.92
C GLY A 420 -1.06 -42.80 13.03
N HIS A 421 -0.42 -43.97 13.20
CA HIS A 421 -0.87 -45.28 12.77
C HIS A 421 -2.20 -45.71 13.39
#